data_AF-A0A2E0KHM7-F1
#
_entry.id   AF-A0A2E0KHM7-F1
#
_cell.length_a   1.000
_cell.length_b   1.000
_cell.length_c   1.000
_cell.angle_alpha   90.00
_cell.angle_beta   90.00
_cell.angle_gamma   90.00
#
_symmetry.space_group_name_H-M   'P 1'
#
loop_
_entity.id
_entity.type
_entity.pdbx_description
1 polymer ?
#
loop_
_entity_poly.entity_id
_entity_poly.type
_entity_poly.pdbx_seq_one_letter_code
_entity_poly.pdbx_strand_id
1 'polypeptide(L)' 'MSEQKPSLTYRDAGVDIDAGNELVNRIKDTAARTRRPEVLGGLGGFGAMVSIPAGYQEPV' A
#
# COMPACT_ATOMS: atom_id res chain seq x y z
N MET A 1 7.51 -42.81 -12.70
CA MET A 1 6.92 -42.01 -11.61
C MET A 1 7.22 -40.56 -11.93
N SER A 2 6.22 -39.79 -12.33
CA SER A 2 6.44 -38.37 -12.69
C SER A 2 6.62 -37.59 -11.39
N GLU A 3 7.81 -36.99 -11.20
CA GLU A 3 8.05 -36.06 -10.11
C GLU A 3 7.07 -34.88 -10.23
N GLN A 4 6.23 -34.69 -9.22
CA GLN A 4 5.40 -33.49 -9.12
C GLN A 4 6.32 -32.31 -8.77
N LYS A 5 6.43 -31.36 -9.71
CA LYS A 5 7.10 -30.08 -9.46
C LYS A 5 6.37 -29.38 -8.30
N PRO A 6 7.07 -28.87 -7.28
CA PRO A 6 6.43 -28.12 -6.21
C PRO A 6 5.64 -26.95 -6.80
N SER A 7 4.42 -26.72 -6.30
CA SER A 7 3.61 -25.57 -6.67
C SER A 7 4.30 -24.28 -6.23
N LEU A 8 4.57 -23.39 -7.17
CA LEU A 8 5.17 -22.08 -6.90
C LEU A 8 4.24 -21.25 -6.01
N THR A 9 4.74 -20.80 -4.86
CA THR A 9 4.01 -19.90 -3.96
C THR A 9 4.29 -18.43 -4.30
N TYR A 10 3.42 -17.54 -3.85
CA TYR A 10 3.63 -16.10 -3.98
C TYR A 10 4.88 -15.62 -3.22
N ARG A 11 5.22 -16.32 -2.12
CA ARG A 11 6.46 -16.09 -1.37
C ARG A 11 7.70 -16.54 -2.14
N ASP A 12 7.62 -17.59 -2.94
CA ASP A 12 8.72 -18.02 -3.83
C ASP A 12 9.00 -17.00 -4.94
N ALA A 13 8.02 -16.17 -5.29
CA ALA A 13 8.22 -15.00 -6.15
C ALA A 13 8.85 -13.80 -5.42
N GLY A 14 9.24 -13.96 -4.16
CA GLY A 14 9.86 -12.93 -3.33
C GLY A 14 8.87 -12.01 -2.60
N VAL A 15 7.58 -12.34 -2.58
CA VAL A 15 6.56 -11.49 -1.95
C VAL A 15 6.13 -12.04 -0.59
N ASP A 16 6.42 -11.29 0.47
CA ASP A 16 5.97 -11.59 1.82
C ASP A 16 4.85 -10.65 2.26
N ILE A 17 3.62 -11.15 2.22
CA ILE A 17 2.40 -10.39 2.56
C ILE A 17 2.39 -10.03 4.05
N ASP A 18 2.80 -10.95 4.93
CA ASP A 18 2.76 -10.74 6.37
C ASP A 18 3.79 -9.69 6.79
N ALA A 19 5.00 -9.74 6.23
CA ALA A 19 6.01 -8.73 6.46
C ALA A 19 5.55 -7.34 5.99
N GLY A 20 4.85 -7.27 4.85
CA GLY A 20 4.24 -6.03 4.35
C GLY A 20 3.19 -5.46 5.33
N ASN A 21 2.28 -6.30 5.80
CA ASN A 21 1.24 -5.89 6.76
C ASN A 21 1.83 -5.47 8.11
N GLU A 22 2.88 -6.17 8.57
CA GLU A 22 3.58 -5.81 9.80
C GLU A 22 4.23 -4.42 9.67
N LEU A 23 4.90 -4.14 8.55
CA LEU A 23 5.48 -2.83 8.31
C LEU A 23 4.40 -1.74 8.33
N VAL A 24 3.28 -1.94 7.65
CA VAL A 24 2.15 -1.01 7.64
C VAL A 24 1.70 -0.68 9.07
N ASN A 25 1.56 -1.70 9.93
CA ASN A 25 1.19 -1.49 11.33
C ASN A 25 2.25 -0.69 12.10
N ARG A 26 3.54 -0.98 11.90
CA ARG A 26 4.65 -0.26 12.59
C ARG A 26 4.75 1.22 12.19
N ILE A 27 4.48 1.56 10.92
CA ILE A 27 4.66 2.94 10.43
C ILE A 27 3.39 3.78 10.49
N LYS A 28 2.23 3.19 10.78
CA LYS A 28 0.92 3.83 10.66
C LYS A 28 0.86 5.17 11.37
N ASP A 29 1.31 5.24 12.61
CA ASP A 29 1.28 6.47 13.42
C ASP A 29 2.28 7.51 12.90
N THR A 30 3.45 7.06 12.43
CA THR A 30 4.46 7.95 11.86
C THR A 30 3.96 8.60 10.57
N ALA A 31 3.32 7.84 9.69
CA ALA A 31 2.71 8.37 8.49
C ALA A 31 1.47 9.24 8.79
N ALA A 32 0.68 8.89 9.82
CA ALA A 32 -0.49 9.69 10.21
C ALA A 32 -0.11 11.13 10.61
N ARG A 33 1.09 11.33 11.20
CA ARG A 33 1.58 12.67 11.57
C ARG A 33 1.83 13.59 10.36
N THR A 34 1.99 13.06 9.16
CA THR A 34 2.21 13.86 7.93
C THR A 34 0.92 14.08 7.14
N ARG A 35 -0.24 13.73 7.72
CA ARG A 35 -1.53 13.81 7.02
C ARG A 35 -1.88 15.26 6.70
N ARG A 36 -2.29 15.50 5.45
CA ARG A 36 -2.86 16.77 5.00
C ARG A 36 -4.39 16.69 4.89
N PRO A 37 -5.11 17.83 4.90
CA PRO A 37 -6.57 17.86 4.74
C PRO A 37 -7.07 17.22 3.44
N GLU A 38 -6.27 17.25 2.38
CA GLU A 38 -6.65 16.72 1.07
C GLU A 38 -6.60 15.18 0.99
N VAL A 39 -5.97 14.51 1.96
CA VAL A 39 -5.82 13.04 1.93
C VAL A 39 -7.15 12.36 2.20
N LEU A 40 -7.62 11.60 1.22
CA LEU A 40 -8.86 10.82 1.26
C LEU A 40 -8.53 9.37 1.64
N GLY A 41 -8.78 9.00 2.90
CA GLY A 41 -8.53 7.64 3.42
C GLY A 41 -7.26 7.49 4.27
N GLY A 42 -6.69 6.29 4.33
CA GLY A 42 -5.53 5.95 5.17
C GLY A 42 -4.70 4.79 4.60
N LEU A 43 -3.68 4.36 5.34
CA LEU A 43 -2.80 3.24 4.94
C LEU A 43 -3.53 1.89 5.00
N GLY A 44 -3.29 1.02 4.02
CA GLY A 44 -3.81 -0.36 3.96
C GLY A 44 -4.85 -0.62 2.87
N GLY A 45 -5.30 0.41 2.14
CA GLY A 45 -6.09 0.24 0.91
C GLY A 45 -5.22 -0.07 -0.31
N PHE A 46 -5.84 -0.50 -1.40
CA PHE A 46 -5.14 -0.76 -2.68
C PHE A 46 -4.45 0.49 -3.25
N GLY A 47 -5.03 1.67 -3.04
CA GLY A 47 -4.48 2.94 -3.49
C GLY A 47 -4.77 4.07 -2.50
N ALA A 48 -3.99 5.13 -2.59
CA ALA A 48 -4.19 6.37 -1.86
C ALA A 48 -4.82 7.42 -2.80
N MET A 49 -5.64 8.31 -2.23
CA MET A 49 -6.31 9.35 -2.97
C MET A 49 -6.10 10.70 -2.28
N VAL A 50 -5.99 11.75 -3.09
CA VAL A 50 -5.93 13.14 -2.62
C VAL A 50 -6.91 13.98 -3.42
N SER A 51 -7.63 14.88 -2.77
CA SER A 51 -8.43 15.90 -3.47
C SER A 51 -7.54 17.00 -4.03
N ILE A 52 -7.87 17.53 -5.21
CA ILE A 52 -7.25 18.77 -5.70
C ILE A 52 -7.77 19.93 -4.85
N PRO A 53 -6.89 20.80 -4.30
CA PRO A 53 -7.34 21.97 -3.54
C PRO A 53 -8.21 22.91 -4.39
N ALA A 54 -8.99 23.77 -3.74
CA ALA A 54 -9.73 24.81 -4.46
C ALA A 54 -8.78 25.83 -5.09
N GLY A 55 -9.21 26.49 -6.17
CA GLY A 55 -8.49 27.61 -6.80
C GLY A 55 -7.69 27.25 -8.05
N TYR A 56 -7.61 25.98 -8.42
CA TYR A 56 -7.01 25.56 -9.70
C TYR A 56 -8.04 25.63 -10.83
N GLN A 57 -7.65 26.22 -11.97
CA GLN A 57 -8.46 26.27 -13.19
C GLN A 57 -7.94 25.30 -14.25
N GLU A 58 -6.62 25.25 -14.46
CA GLU A 58 -5.94 24.34 -15.39
C GLU A 58 -4.69 23.74 -14.69
N PRO A 59 -4.86 22.70 -13.85
CA PRO A 59 -3.79 22.19 -12.99
C PRO A 59 -2.79 21.23 -13.67
N VAL A 60 -2.84 21.09 -14.99
CA VAL A 60 -2.02 20.15 -15.78
C VAL A 60 -1.21 20.86 -16.86
#